data_AF-A0AA42ZND3-F1
#
_entry.id   AF-A0AA42ZND3-F1
#
_cell.length_a   1.000
_cell.length_b   1.000
_cell.length_c   1.000
_cell.angle_alpha   90.00
_cell.angle_beta   90.00
_cell.angle_gamma   90.00
#
_symmetry.space_group_name_H-M   'P 1'
#
loop_
_entity.id
_entity.type
_entity.pdbx_description
1 polymer ?
#
loop_
_entity_poly.entity_id
_entity_poly.type
_entity_poly.pdbx_seq_one_letter_code
_entity_poly.pdbx_strand_id
1 'polypeptide(L)'
;MSSVLLMDDANYPWLILVPERPGLCEFHDLAPGDLMAISDEIARASRALQGLFRPDRINVAALGNQVSQFHVHVVARFASDPAWPGPVWGAQPRKPYGTEALAERAAALKTTFAAC
;
A
#
# COMPACT_ATOMS: atom_id res chain seq x y z
N MET A 1 11.46 9.08 -5.49
CA MET A 1 10.62 8.13 -6.24
C MET A 1 10.62 6.84 -5.46
N SER A 2 9.43 6.32 -5.16
CA SER A 2 9.29 5.07 -4.42
C SER A 2 9.12 3.87 -5.33
N SER A 3 9.64 2.73 -4.89
CA SER A 3 9.18 1.43 -5.36
C SER A 3 7.76 1.18 -4.84
N VAL A 4 6.88 0.67 -5.71
CA VAL A 4 5.49 0.30 -5.37
C VAL A 4 5.38 -1.22 -5.36
N LEU A 5 5.12 -1.78 -4.20
CA LEU A 5 5.00 -3.23 -3.98
C LEU A 5 3.54 -3.60 -3.74
N LEU A 6 3.15 -4.79 -4.20
CA LEU A 6 1.89 -5.43 -3.83
C LEU A 6 2.18 -6.39 -2.67
N MET A 7 1.52 -6.19 -1.53
CA MET A 7 1.62 -7.12 -0.41
C MET A 7 1.04 -8.47 -0.84
N ASP A 8 1.74 -9.57 -0.59
CA ASP A 8 1.26 -10.94 -0.87
C ASP A 8 0.24 -11.41 0.18
N ASP A 9 -0.83 -10.63 0.34
CA ASP A 9 -1.97 -10.95 1.19
C ASP A 9 -3.29 -10.63 0.48
N ALA A 10 -3.85 -11.65 -0.17
CA ALA A 10 -5.09 -11.60 -0.92
C ALA A 10 -6.33 -11.34 -0.06
N ASN A 11 -6.21 -11.24 1.26
CA ASN A 11 -7.30 -10.78 2.12
C ASN A 11 -7.70 -9.32 1.83
N TYR A 12 -6.75 -8.47 1.39
CA TYR A 12 -6.97 -7.04 1.18
C TYR A 12 -6.22 -6.54 -0.07
N PRO A 13 -6.78 -5.63 -0.88
CA PRO A 13 -5.98 -4.93 -1.87
C PRO A 13 -5.01 -3.96 -1.17
N TRP A 14 -3.72 -4.30 -1.16
CA TRP A 14 -2.73 -3.67 -0.29
C TRP A 14 -1.43 -3.36 -1.03
N LEU A 15 -1.11 -2.07 -1.14
CA LEU A 15 0.15 -1.56 -1.67
C LEU A 15 1.10 -1.12 -0.56
N ILE A 16 2.39 -1.21 -0.83
CA ILE A 16 3.46 -0.67 0.01
C ILE A 16 4.33 0.24 -0.85
N LEU A 17 4.50 1.48 -0.42
CA LEU A 17 5.40 2.45 -1.01
C LEU A 17 6.70 2.46 -0.23
N VAL A 18 7.83 2.30 -0.92
CA VAL A 18 9.16 2.28 -0.31
C VAL A 18 10.02 3.34 -0.99
N PRO A 19 10.23 4.52 -0.36
CA PRO A 19 11.12 5.54 -0.91
C PRO A 19 12.53 5.02 -1.11
N GLU A 20 13.09 5.23 -2.31
CA GLU A 20 14.44 4.80 -2.65
C GLU A 20 15.48 5.78 -2.09
N ARG A 21 15.66 5.73 -0.77
CA ARG A 21 16.57 6.55 0.01
C ARG A 21 17.29 5.67 1.04
N PRO A 22 18.62 5.56 0.99
CA PRO A 22 19.37 4.76 1.95
C PRO A 22 19.20 5.27 3.37
N GLY A 23 19.00 4.37 4.33
CA GLY A 23 19.00 4.68 5.76
C GLY A 23 17.76 5.39 6.30
N LEU A 24 16.71 5.60 5.50
CA LEU A 24 15.44 6.11 6.02
C LEU A 24 14.73 5.04 6.86
N CYS A 25 14.34 5.43 8.07
CA CYS A 25 13.56 4.58 8.98
C CYS A 25 12.20 5.20 9.31
N GLU A 26 12.17 6.51 9.53
CA GLU A 26 11.00 7.21 10.05
C GLU A 26 10.49 8.30 9.10
N PHE A 27 9.22 8.66 9.24
CA PHE A 27 8.61 9.72 8.43
C PHE A 27 9.32 11.07 8.60
N HIS A 28 9.81 11.37 9.80
CA HIS A 28 10.49 12.63 10.09
C HIS A 28 11.97 12.67 9.64
N ASP A 29 12.50 11.55 9.14
CA ASP A 29 13.83 11.50 8.51
C ASP A 29 13.81 12.04 7.07
N LEU A 30 12.62 12.13 6.47
CA LEU A 30 12.46 12.57 5.09
C LEU A 30 12.80 14.06 4.95
N ALA A 31 13.63 14.37 3.96
CA ALA A 31 13.86 15.75 3.55
C ALA A 31 12.56 16.40 3.04
N PRO A 32 12.40 17.74 3.10
CA PRO A 32 11.17 18.42 2.68
C PRO A 32 10.69 18.05 1.26
N GLY A 33 11.61 17.88 0.31
CA GLY A 33 11.26 17.44 -1.05
C GLY A 33 10.77 15.99 -1.11
N ASP A 34 11.33 15.10 -0.28
CA ASP A 34 10.91 13.71 -0.20
C ASP A 34 9.56 13.56 0.53
N LEU A 35 9.27 14.43 1.51
CA LEU A 35 7.96 14.53 2.15
C LEU A 35 6.86 14.90 1.16
N MET A 36 7.12 15.87 0.28
CA MET A 36 6.18 16.24 -0.78
C MET A 36 6.00 15.07 -1.75
N ALA A 37 7.11 14.47 -2.22
CA ALA A 37 7.07 13.36 -3.16
C ALA A 37 6.29 12.15 -2.62
N ILE A 38 6.54 11.72 -1.37
CA ILE A 38 5.83 10.58 -0.81
C ILE A 38 4.34 10.89 -0.59
N SER A 39 4.00 12.14 -0.26
CA SER A 39 2.59 12.56 -0.11
C SER A 39 1.83 12.45 -1.43
N ASP A 40 2.44 12.90 -2.53
CA ASP A 40 1.87 12.78 -3.88
C ASP A 40 1.76 11.31 -4.31
N GLU A 41 2.77 10.50 -4.03
CA GLU A 41 2.78 9.07 -4.33
C GLU A 41 1.69 8.30 -3.53
N ILE A 42 1.51 8.61 -2.24
CA ILE A 42 0.41 8.08 -1.40
C ILE A 42 -0.94 8.44 -2.01
N ALA A 43 -1.12 9.70 -2.44
CA ALA A 43 -2.36 10.15 -3.04
C ALA A 43 -2.65 9.44 -4.37
N ARG A 44 -1.63 9.24 -5.22
CA ARG A 44 -1.76 8.46 -6.47
C ARG A 44 -2.10 7.00 -6.21
N ALA A 45 -1.43 6.35 -5.25
CA ALA A 45 -1.73 4.97 -4.86
C ALA A 45 -3.16 4.81 -4.34
N SER A 46 -3.60 5.75 -3.49
CA SER A 46 -4.95 5.77 -2.93
C SER A 46 -6.00 5.91 -4.04
N ARG A 47 -5.79 6.82 -5.00
CA ARG A 47 -6.68 7.00 -6.16
C ARG A 47 -6.71 5.76 -7.06
N ALA A 48 -5.57 5.11 -7.31
CA ALA A 48 -5.52 3.90 -8.10
C ALA A 48 -6.32 2.75 -7.45
N LEU A 49 -6.14 2.53 -6.14
CA LEU A 49 -6.94 1.56 -5.39
C LEU A 49 -8.42 1.91 -5.39
N GLN A 50 -8.75 3.19 -5.23
CA GLN A 50 -10.13 3.66 -5.23
C GLN A 50 -10.81 3.44 -6.58
N GLY A 51 -10.14 3.77 -7.68
CA GLY A 51 -10.67 3.59 -9.04
C GLY A 51 -10.85 2.11 -9.41
N LEU A 52 -9.89 1.26 -9.02
CA LEU A 52 -9.91 -0.16 -9.38
C LEU A 52 -10.87 -0.99 -8.52
N PHE A 53 -10.92 -0.74 -7.21
CA PHE A 53 -11.67 -1.60 -6.27
C PHE A 53 -12.92 -0.97 -5.67
N ARG A 54 -13.09 0.36 -5.77
CA ARG A 54 -14.19 1.10 -5.14
C ARG A 54 -14.42 0.72 -3.66
N PRO A 55 -13.38 0.81 -2.82
CA PRO A 55 -13.48 0.47 -1.41
C PRO A 55 -14.34 1.48 -0.64
N ASP A 56 -14.86 1.05 0.50
CA ASP A 56 -15.55 1.92 1.45
C ASP A 56 -14.58 2.93 2.10
N ARG A 57 -13.32 2.54 2.28
CA ARG A 57 -12.28 3.38 2.89
C ARG A 57 -10.87 3.04 2.38
N ILE A 58 -9.98 4.03 2.37
CA ILE A 58 -8.53 3.79 2.26
C ILE A 58 -7.91 3.96 3.65
N ASN A 59 -7.03 3.03 4.04
CA ASN A 59 -6.15 3.19 5.21
C ASN A 59 -4.73 3.46 4.73
N VAL A 60 -4.08 4.45 5.34
CA VAL A 60 -2.67 4.80 5.10
C VAL A 60 -1.94 4.76 6.42
N ALA A 61 -0.80 4.08 6.48
CA ALA A 61 0.04 4.07 7.67
C ALA A 61 1.52 3.86 7.32
N ALA A 62 2.40 4.63 7.95
CA ALA A 62 3.80 4.29 8.10
C ALA A 62 3.97 3.64 9.47
N LEU A 63 4.22 2.34 9.48
CA LEU A 63 4.64 1.59 10.67
C LEU A 63 6.11 1.21 10.48
N GLY A 64 6.68 0.45 11.39
CA GLY A 64 8.08 0.03 11.25
C GLY A 64 8.61 -0.88 12.33
N ASN A 65 7.75 -1.41 13.21
CA ASN A 65 8.17 -2.10 14.44
C ASN A 65 9.02 -3.36 14.19
N GLN A 66 8.89 -4.01 13.03
CA GLN A 66 9.61 -5.23 12.67
C GLN A 66 10.58 -5.03 11.49
N VAL A 67 10.22 -4.17 10.53
CA VAL A 67 11.05 -3.84 9.37
C VAL A 67 11.39 -2.36 9.47
N SER A 68 12.65 -2.05 9.72
CA SER A 68 13.11 -0.68 9.99
C SER A 68 13.17 0.19 8.75
N GLN A 69 13.29 -0.38 7.54
CA GLN A 69 13.29 0.40 6.31
C GLN A 69 11.96 1.15 6.19
N PHE A 70 12.01 2.46 6.01
CA PHE A 70 10.81 3.27 5.90
C PHE A 70 9.92 2.81 4.73
N HIS A 71 8.65 2.58 5.04
CA HIS A 71 7.64 2.18 4.07
C HIS A 71 6.25 2.64 4.49
N VAL A 72 5.39 2.89 3.50
CA VAL A 72 4.02 3.34 3.73
C VAL A 72 3.05 2.32 3.16
N HIS A 73 2.17 1.82 4.01
CA HIS A 73 1.06 0.96 3.61
C HIS A 73 -0.09 1.81 3.09
N VAL A 74 -0.70 1.40 1.98
CA VAL A 74 -1.94 1.95 1.42
C VAL A 74 -2.88 0.78 1.14
N VAL A 75 -3.99 0.72 1.88
CA VAL A 75 -4.89 -0.44 1.91
C VAL A 75 -6.31 -0.05 1.55
N ALA A 76 -6.91 -0.75 0.60
CA ALA A 76 -8.33 -0.65 0.29
C ALA A 76 -9.15 -1.50 1.28
N ARG A 77 -10.13 -0.89 1.95
CA ARG A 77 -10.93 -1.50 3.00
C ARG A 77 -12.41 -1.56 2.64
N PHE A 78 -13.07 -2.60 3.11
CA PHE A 78 -14.49 -2.85 2.87
C PHE A 78 -15.18 -3.18 4.19
N ALA A 79 -16.43 -2.77 4.35
CA ALA A 79 -17.24 -3.16 5.51
C ALA A 79 -17.39 -4.70 5.63
N SER A 80 -17.22 -5.42 4.51
CA SER A 80 -17.24 -6.88 4.44
C SER A 80 -15.86 -7.53 4.59
N ASP A 81 -14.77 -6.77 4.72
CA ASP A 81 -13.43 -7.36 4.83
C ASP A 81 -13.21 -8.01 6.22
N PRO A 82 -12.36 -9.05 6.32
CA PRO A 82 -12.21 -9.85 7.54
C PRO A 82 -11.70 -9.11 8.78
N ALA A 83 -11.21 -7.87 8.63
CA ALA A 83 -10.66 -7.08 9.73
C ALA A 83 -11.53 -5.86 10.07
N TRP A 84 -12.59 -5.57 9.31
CA TRP A 84 -13.42 -4.40 9.55
C TRP A 84 -14.17 -4.49 10.90
N PRO A 85 -14.28 -3.38 11.67
CA PRO A 85 -13.75 -2.03 11.43
C PRO A 85 -12.32 -1.80 11.96
N GLY A 86 -11.67 -2.85 12.46
CA GLY A 86 -10.32 -2.79 12.99
C GLY A 86 -9.21 -2.64 11.94
N PRO A 87 -7.95 -2.51 12.40
CA PRO A 87 -6.77 -2.52 11.53
C PRO A 87 -6.52 -3.88 10.89
N VAL A 88 -5.89 -3.91 9.71
CA VAL A 88 -5.54 -5.18 9.01
C VAL A 88 -4.31 -5.88 9.60
N TRP A 89 -3.41 -5.12 10.24
CA TRP A 89 -2.12 -5.64 10.72
C TRP A 89 -2.31 -6.65 11.86
N GLY A 90 -2.04 -7.92 11.58
CA GLY A 90 -2.17 -9.02 12.56
C GLY A 90 -3.60 -9.51 12.79
N ALA A 91 -4.59 -8.99 12.05
CA ALA A 91 -5.99 -9.37 12.22
C ALA A 91 -6.31 -10.76 11.67
N GLN A 92 -5.66 -11.16 10.57
CA GLN A 92 -5.83 -12.47 9.95
C GLN A 92 -4.48 -13.05 9.52
N PRO A 93 -4.34 -14.38 9.45
CA PRO A 93 -3.20 -14.99 8.77
C PRO A 93 -3.13 -14.53 7.31
N ARG A 94 -1.91 -14.29 6.84
CA ARG A 94 -1.64 -13.94 5.44
C ARG A 94 -2.24 -14.99 4.50
N LYS A 95 -3.00 -14.56 3.50
CA LYS A 95 -3.49 -15.41 2.42
C LYS A 95 -2.70 -15.12 1.14
N PRO A 96 -1.72 -15.95 0.74
CA PRO A 96 -0.97 -15.71 -0.50
C PRO A 96 -1.88 -15.67 -1.72
N TYR A 97 -1.49 -14.89 -2.74
CA TYR A 97 -2.14 -14.98 -4.04
C TYR A 97 -1.78 -16.31 -4.73
N GLY A 98 -2.73 -16.86 -5.51
CA GLY A 98 -2.37 -17.84 -6.54
C GLY A 98 -1.58 -17.14 -7.66
N THR A 99 -0.69 -17.86 -8.34
CA THR A 99 0.23 -17.28 -9.34
C THR A 99 -0.48 -16.44 -10.41
N GLU A 100 -1.59 -16.95 -10.97
CA GLU A 100 -2.38 -16.25 -11.97
C GLU A 100 -3.07 -15.01 -11.38
N ALA A 101 -3.73 -15.16 -10.23
CA ALA A 101 -4.38 -14.06 -9.53
C ALA A 101 -3.40 -12.93 -9.14
N LEU A 102 -2.16 -13.28 -8.79
CA LEU A 102 -1.09 -12.31 -8.50
C LEU A 102 -0.73 -11.52 -9.76
N ALA A 103 -0.52 -12.22 -10.88
CA ALA A 103 -0.16 -11.62 -12.15
C ALA A 103 -1.26 -10.67 -12.66
N GLU A 104 -2.52 -11.12 -12.62
CA GLU A 104 -3.69 -10.31 -13.00
C GLU A 104 -3.82 -9.07 -12.11
N ARG A 105 -3.71 -9.25 -10.78
CA ARG A 105 -3.79 -8.14 -9.81
C ARG A 105 -2.70 -7.11 -10.07
N ALA A 106 -1.46 -7.55 -10.27
CA ALA A 106 -0.34 -6.67 -10.54
C ALA A 106 -0.50 -5.94 -11.88
N ALA A 107 -0.97 -6.62 -12.93
CA ALA A 107 -1.21 -6.01 -14.24
C ALA A 107 -2.31 -4.94 -14.20
N ALA A 108 -3.42 -5.22 -13.52
CA ALA A 108 -4.50 -4.26 -13.33
C ALA A 108 -4.02 -3.01 -12.57
N LEU A 109 -3.30 -3.20 -11.46
CA LEU A 109 -2.74 -2.11 -10.67
C LEU A 109 -1.73 -1.27 -11.46
N LYS A 110 -0.81 -1.90 -12.20
CA LYS A 110 0.13 -1.19 -13.08
C LYS A 110 -0.59 -0.31 -14.10
N THR A 111 -1.65 -0.84 -14.71
CA THR A 111 -2.45 -0.10 -15.70
C THR A 111 -3.15 1.10 -15.06
N THR A 112 -3.79 0.91 -13.90
CA THR A 112 -4.48 1.99 -13.20
C THR A 112 -3.51 3.07 -12.70
N PHE A 113 -2.34 2.69 -12.19
CA PHE A 113 -1.30 3.63 -11.75
C PHE A 113 -0.76 4.50 -12.89
N ALA A 114 -0.64 3.96 -14.09
CA ALA A 114 -0.17 4.71 -15.25
C ALA A 114 -1.19 5.76 -15.72
N ALA A 115 -2.48 5.58 -15.39
CA ALA A 115 -3.56 6.48 -15.77
C ALA A 115 -3.88 7.56 -14.71
N CYS A 116 -3.26 7.50 -13.53
CA CYS A 116 -3.45 8.45 -12.41
C CYS A 116 -2.29 9.43 -12.30
#